data_AF-A0A6S6TJ13-F1
#
_entry.id   AF-A0A6S6TJ13-F1
#
_cell.length_a   1.000
_cell.length_b   1.000
_cell.length_c   1.000
_cell.angle_alpha   90.00
_cell.angle_beta   90.00
_cell.angle_gamma   90.00
#
_symmetry.space_group_name_H-M   'P 1'
#
loop_
_entity.id
_entity.type
_entity.pdbx_description
1 polymer ?
#
loop_
_entity_poly.entity_id
_entity_poly.type
_entity_poly.pdbx_seq_one_letter_code
_entity_poly.pdbx_strand_id
1 'polypeptide(L)'
;MGTQSIVTGRIVISDDIEQARELIKTFEADEYYPCIRTEMFSLGVKGSYYYDEQVITFGATYKAVEYDWKEFILKFEHILRNINFDTAKIQLETEFLGTYDFFWKKKINREKFERKEKLIETEEWYFGFGNRSMFGLLDSDSDEPVFSMEEFTYPISFNDSEVKAYNLLIKNIDHQKIGIKQYPYKWGLNVVKLHHTARAILLIKSFENELDFGFDEHFDKNGSSVFNNKKMYIVLNRELSEINHP
;
A
#
# COMPACT_ATOMS: atom_id res chain seq x y z
N MET A 1 5.03 24.49 6.48
CA MET A 1 4.08 24.31 5.37
C MET A 1 3.85 22.81 5.25
N GLY A 2 2.60 22.35 5.12
CA GLY A 2 2.33 20.93 4.91
C GLY A 2 2.54 20.62 3.44
N THR A 3 3.34 19.60 3.12
CA THR A 3 3.51 19.13 1.74
C THR A 3 2.22 18.44 1.31
N GLN A 4 1.56 18.98 0.30
CA GLN A 4 0.37 18.34 -0.30
C GLN A 4 0.81 17.39 -1.41
N SER A 5 0.17 16.23 -1.47
CA SER A 5 0.30 15.30 -2.59
C SER A 5 -1.09 14.91 -3.09
N ILE A 6 -1.21 14.65 -4.38
CA ILE A 6 -2.44 14.19 -5.02
C ILE A 6 -2.13 12.84 -5.65
N VAL A 7 -2.98 11.85 -5.38
CA VAL A 7 -2.87 10.54 -6.01
C VAL A 7 -4.14 10.30 -6.81
N THR A 8 -3.99 10.07 -8.12
CA THR A 8 -5.09 9.73 -9.02
C THR A 8 -4.78 8.43 -9.75
N GLY A 9 -5.79 7.73 -10.24
CA GLY A 9 -5.54 6.52 -11.01
C GLY A 9 -6.76 5.83 -11.57
N ARG A 10 -6.49 4.70 -12.23
CA ARG A 10 -7.48 3.81 -12.81
C ARG A 10 -7.10 2.35 -12.58
N ILE A 11 -8.11 1.52 -12.43
CA ILE A 11 -8.02 0.06 -12.42
C ILE A 11 -8.97 -0.44 -13.49
N VAL A 12 -8.44 -1.10 -14.51
CA VAL A 12 -9.20 -1.76 -15.58
C VAL A 12 -9.57 -3.15 -15.08
N ILE A 13 -10.86 -3.47 -15.10
CA ILE A 13 -11.41 -4.72 -14.59
C ILE A 13 -11.58 -5.71 -15.75
N SER A 14 -11.12 -6.95 -15.57
CA SER A 14 -11.14 -7.94 -16.64
C SER A 14 -12.52 -8.56 -16.86
N ASP A 15 -13.23 -8.96 -15.80
CA ASP A 15 -14.46 -9.78 -15.94
C ASP A 15 -15.61 -9.41 -15.00
N ASP A 16 -15.34 -9.13 -13.72
CA ASP A 16 -16.41 -8.97 -12.70
C ASP A 16 -16.32 -7.63 -11.97
N ILE A 17 -16.94 -6.60 -12.57
CA ILE A 17 -17.05 -5.28 -11.94
C ILE A 17 -17.88 -5.31 -10.66
N GLU A 18 -18.91 -6.15 -10.57
CA GLU A 18 -19.81 -6.13 -9.41
C GLU A 18 -19.08 -6.72 -8.20
N GLN A 19 -18.30 -7.78 -8.39
CA GLN A 19 -17.39 -8.28 -7.36
C GLN A 19 -16.39 -7.20 -6.93
N ALA A 20 -15.78 -6.49 -7.90
CA ALA A 20 -14.85 -5.40 -7.58
C ALA A 20 -15.53 -4.28 -6.77
N ARG A 21 -16.77 -3.91 -7.14
CA ARG A 21 -17.59 -2.90 -6.46
C ARG A 21 -17.93 -3.31 -5.04
N GLU A 22 -18.41 -4.53 -4.85
CA GLU A 22 -18.77 -5.02 -3.53
C GLU A 22 -17.54 -5.10 -2.64
N LEU A 23 -16.41 -5.60 -3.14
CA LEU A 23 -15.15 -5.60 -2.40
C LEU A 23 -14.73 -4.18 -1.98
N ILE A 24 -14.71 -3.21 -2.89
CA ILE A 24 -14.27 -1.85 -2.56
C ILE A 24 -15.17 -1.20 -1.51
N LYS A 25 -16.47 -1.56 -1.46
CA LYS A 25 -17.38 -1.11 -0.40
C LYS A 25 -17.11 -1.77 0.96
N THR A 26 -16.46 -2.93 0.98
CA THR A 26 -16.04 -3.58 2.23
C THR A 26 -14.77 -3.01 2.82
N PHE A 27 -14.04 -2.15 2.08
CA PHE A 27 -12.88 -1.47 2.64
C PHE A 27 -13.35 -0.53 3.74
N GLU A 28 -13.24 -1.00 4.97
CA GLU A 28 -13.43 -0.18 6.15
C GLU A 28 -12.49 1.03 6.08
N ALA A 29 -12.83 2.03 6.88
CA ALA A 29 -12.01 3.19 7.09
C ALA A 29 -10.59 2.80 7.54
N ASP A 30 -9.66 2.61 6.59
CA ASP A 30 -8.26 2.34 6.90
C ASP A 30 -7.76 3.42 7.87
N GLU A 31 -7.48 2.99 9.09
CA GLU A 31 -7.10 3.87 10.20
C GLU A 31 -5.63 4.30 10.08
N TYR A 32 -4.85 3.62 9.25
CA TYR A 32 -3.43 3.90 9.09
C TYR A 32 -3.18 4.80 7.89
N TYR A 33 -2.39 5.85 8.09
CA TYR A 33 -1.83 6.58 6.96
C TYR A 33 -0.94 5.68 6.06
N PRO A 34 -0.79 5.91 4.76
CA PRO A 34 -1.76 6.59 3.92
C PRO A 34 -3.05 5.76 3.89
N CYS A 35 -4.17 6.37 4.26
CA CYS A 35 -5.44 5.67 4.29
C CYS A 35 -5.99 5.51 2.87
N ILE A 36 -6.52 4.33 2.55
CA ILE A 36 -7.30 4.09 1.34
C ILE A 36 -8.72 3.72 1.75
N ARG A 37 -9.73 4.43 1.23
CA ARG A 37 -11.13 4.29 1.63
C ARG A 37 -12.04 4.18 0.43
N THR A 38 -13.22 3.60 0.60
CA THR A 38 -14.23 3.46 -0.45
C THR A 38 -14.53 4.77 -1.17
N GLU A 39 -14.60 5.90 -0.45
CA GLU A 39 -14.95 7.22 -1.01
C GLU A 39 -13.89 7.78 -1.98
N MET A 40 -12.67 7.24 -1.93
CA MET A 40 -11.60 7.61 -2.85
C MET A 40 -11.76 6.93 -4.21
N PHE A 41 -12.68 5.98 -4.33
CA PHE A 41 -12.97 5.27 -5.56
C PHE A 41 -14.28 5.77 -6.18
N SER A 42 -14.26 5.97 -7.50
CA SER A 42 -15.49 6.01 -8.29
C SER A 42 -15.72 4.63 -8.90
N LEU A 43 -16.84 4.04 -8.50
CA LEU A 43 -17.24 2.67 -8.81
C LEU A 43 -17.75 2.50 -10.26
N GLY A 44 -17.65 3.52 -11.11
CA GLY A 44 -18.14 3.51 -12.48
C GLY A 44 -19.67 3.53 -12.60
N VAL A 45 -20.19 3.35 -13.81
CA VAL A 45 -21.63 3.43 -14.12
C VAL A 45 -22.28 2.04 -14.05
N LYS A 46 -23.49 1.96 -13.50
CA LYS A 46 -24.33 0.76 -13.55
C LYS A 46 -25.13 0.72 -14.85
N GLY A 47 -25.10 -0.41 -15.55
CA GLY A 47 -25.87 -0.64 -16.79
C GLY A 47 -24.97 -0.72 -18.03
N SER A 48 -25.19 -1.77 -18.83
CA SER A 48 -24.42 -2.03 -20.06
C SER A 48 -24.83 -1.06 -21.17
N TYR A 49 -24.22 0.12 -21.19
CA TYR A 49 -24.15 0.92 -22.39
C TYR A 49 -22.76 0.71 -22.99
N TYR A 50 -22.60 -0.31 -23.84
CA TYR A 50 -21.52 -0.50 -24.82
C TYR A 50 -20.10 0.04 -24.50
N TYR A 51 -19.55 -0.25 -23.32
CA TYR A 51 -18.13 -0.01 -23.04
C TYR A 51 -17.42 -1.37 -22.89
N ASP A 52 -16.31 -1.57 -23.61
CA ASP A 52 -15.53 -2.83 -23.66
C ASP A 52 -15.05 -3.25 -22.26
N GLU A 53 -14.20 -2.42 -21.64
CA GLU A 53 -13.58 -2.70 -20.36
C GLU A 53 -14.06 -1.70 -19.30
N GLN A 54 -14.45 -2.21 -18.14
CA GLN A 54 -14.94 -1.37 -17.05
C GLN A 54 -13.78 -0.84 -16.22
N VAL A 55 -13.89 0.43 -15.83
CA VAL A 55 -12.83 1.14 -15.11
C VAL A 55 -13.34 1.64 -13.77
N ILE A 56 -12.54 1.38 -12.73
CA ILE A 56 -12.67 2.02 -11.42
C ILE A 56 -11.61 3.09 -11.35
N THR A 57 -12.00 4.33 -11.05
CA THR A 57 -11.03 5.43 -10.87
C THR A 57 -10.75 5.65 -9.40
N PHE A 58 -9.54 6.07 -9.08
CA PHE A 58 -9.08 6.41 -7.74
C PHE A 58 -8.65 7.88 -7.70
N GLY A 59 -8.94 8.59 -6.61
CA GLY A 59 -8.54 9.98 -6.43
C GLY A 59 -8.57 10.40 -4.96
N ALA A 60 -7.43 10.89 -4.46
CA ALA A 60 -7.33 11.40 -3.10
C ALA A 60 -6.20 12.43 -2.95
N THR A 61 -6.37 13.33 -1.99
CA THR A 61 -5.30 14.21 -1.52
C THR A 61 -4.69 13.63 -0.25
N TYR A 62 -3.36 13.68 -0.17
CA TYR A 62 -2.59 13.21 0.97
C TYR A 62 -1.67 14.31 1.49
N LYS A 63 -1.15 14.10 2.71
CA LYS A 63 -0.15 14.96 3.32
C LYS A 63 1.21 14.27 3.26
N ALA A 64 1.99 14.58 2.24
CA ALA A 64 3.34 14.07 2.08
C ALA A 64 3.43 12.55 1.86
N VAL A 65 2.50 11.95 1.09
CA VAL A 65 2.47 10.48 0.90
C VAL A 65 3.73 9.93 0.21
N GLU A 66 4.50 10.78 -0.47
CA GLU A 66 5.80 10.42 -1.01
C GLU A 66 6.76 9.84 0.04
N TYR A 67 6.63 10.20 1.32
CA TYR A 67 7.45 9.64 2.40
C TYR A 67 6.92 8.32 2.96
N ASP A 68 5.67 7.96 2.67
CA ASP A 68 5.03 6.68 3.04
C ASP A 68 4.63 5.91 1.77
N TRP A 69 5.36 6.13 0.66
CA TRP A 69 4.98 5.61 -0.65
C TRP A 69 5.05 4.08 -0.70
N LYS A 70 5.98 3.49 0.06
CA LYS A 70 6.08 2.05 0.27
C LYS A 70 4.78 1.48 0.83
N GLU A 71 4.24 2.09 1.89
CA GLU A 71 2.99 1.70 2.51
C GLU A 71 1.79 1.91 1.59
N PHE A 72 1.77 3.00 0.83
CA PHE A 72 0.75 3.24 -0.19
C PHE A 72 0.71 2.10 -1.21
N ILE A 73 1.88 1.76 -1.78
CA ILE A 73 1.99 0.70 -2.79
C ILE A 73 1.56 -0.65 -2.20
N LEU A 74 1.98 -1.00 -0.99
CA LEU A 74 1.57 -2.25 -0.34
C LEU A 74 0.04 -2.35 -0.17
N LYS A 75 -0.61 -1.26 0.28
CA LYS A 75 -2.07 -1.20 0.42
C LYS A 75 -2.78 -1.28 -0.93
N PHE A 76 -2.30 -0.53 -1.91
CA PHE A 76 -2.87 -0.54 -3.25
C PHE A 76 -2.75 -1.92 -3.90
N GLU A 77 -1.60 -2.58 -3.76
CA GLU A 77 -1.38 -3.94 -4.25
C GLU A 77 -2.23 -4.97 -3.50
N HIS A 78 -2.46 -4.80 -2.20
CA HIS A 78 -3.42 -5.63 -1.48
C HIS A 78 -4.83 -5.52 -2.08
N ILE A 79 -5.26 -4.32 -2.49
CA ILE A 79 -6.53 -4.13 -3.21
C ILE A 79 -6.50 -4.87 -4.56
N LEU A 80 -5.43 -4.69 -5.35
CA LEU A 80 -5.28 -5.35 -6.64
C LEU A 80 -5.31 -6.88 -6.55
N ARG A 81 -4.72 -7.49 -5.50
CA ARG A 81 -4.78 -8.95 -5.28
C ARG A 81 -6.20 -9.47 -5.07
N ASN A 82 -7.07 -8.64 -4.51
CA ASN A 82 -8.44 -9.03 -4.20
C ASN A 82 -9.44 -8.71 -5.34
N ILE A 83 -8.99 -8.03 -6.41
CA ILE A 83 -9.82 -7.66 -7.56
C ILE A 83 -9.33 -8.36 -8.83
N ASN A 84 -10.24 -8.81 -9.69
CA ASN A 84 -9.86 -9.31 -11.00
C ASN A 84 -9.60 -8.16 -11.99
N PHE A 85 -8.43 -7.54 -11.88
CA PHE A 85 -7.99 -6.45 -12.76
C PHE A 85 -7.13 -6.95 -13.92
N ASP A 86 -7.07 -6.19 -15.01
CA ASP A 86 -6.12 -6.39 -16.10
C ASP A 86 -4.91 -5.45 -15.96
N THR A 87 -5.17 -4.14 -15.95
CA THR A 87 -4.14 -3.10 -15.72
C THR A 87 -4.57 -2.10 -14.66
N ALA A 88 -3.59 -1.51 -13.97
CA ALA A 88 -3.81 -0.36 -13.10
C ALA A 88 -2.75 0.70 -13.37
N LYS A 89 -3.13 1.97 -13.26
CA LYS A 89 -2.22 3.12 -13.35
C LYS A 89 -2.52 4.08 -12.21
N ILE A 90 -1.48 4.51 -11.50
CA ILE A 90 -1.57 5.55 -10.48
C ILE A 90 -0.59 6.67 -10.86
N GLN A 91 -1.01 7.91 -10.71
CA GLN A 91 -0.19 9.10 -10.79
C GLN A 91 -0.11 9.74 -9.40
N LEU A 92 1.12 9.99 -8.95
CA LEU A 92 1.43 10.76 -7.74
C LEU A 92 1.93 12.13 -8.18
N GLU A 93 1.19 13.17 -7.84
CA GLU A 93 1.63 14.56 -7.94
C GLU A 93 2.07 15.03 -6.56
N THR A 94 3.31 15.50 -6.45
CA THR A 94 3.87 16.05 -5.21
C THR A 94 4.10 17.55 -5.38
N GLU A 95 4.10 18.28 -4.27
CA GLU A 95 4.33 19.74 -4.30
C GLU A 95 5.74 20.11 -4.78
N PHE A 96 6.76 19.29 -4.50
CA PHE A 96 8.18 19.63 -4.75
C PHE A 96 9.00 18.59 -5.49
N LEU A 97 8.65 17.30 -5.43
CA LEU A 97 9.46 16.24 -6.03
C LEU A 97 9.09 15.99 -7.51
N GLY A 98 7.88 16.41 -7.92
CA GLY A 98 7.36 16.27 -9.27
C GLY A 98 6.16 15.34 -9.37
N THR A 99 5.91 14.87 -10.59
CA THR A 99 4.80 13.97 -10.94
C THR A 99 5.35 12.62 -11.38
N TYR A 100 4.81 11.55 -10.80
CA TYR A 100 5.29 10.18 -10.99
C TYR A 100 4.14 9.27 -11.42
N ASP A 101 4.36 8.50 -12.48
CA ASP A 101 3.40 7.50 -12.96
C ASP A 101 3.88 6.08 -12.61
N PHE A 102 2.95 5.28 -12.11
CA PHE A 102 3.13 3.88 -11.72
C PHE A 102 2.10 3.03 -12.44
N PHE A 103 2.52 1.85 -12.90
CA PHE A 103 1.70 0.98 -13.73
C PHE A 103 1.83 -0.47 -13.26
N TRP A 104 0.71 -1.16 -13.17
CA TRP A 104 0.62 -2.59 -12.92
C TRP A 104 -0.11 -3.25 -14.08
N LYS A 105 0.38 -4.42 -14.51
CA LYS A 105 -0.33 -5.28 -15.45
C LYS A 105 -0.31 -6.71 -14.95
N LYS A 106 -1.49 -7.30 -14.78
CA LYS A 106 -1.65 -8.65 -14.25
C LYS A 106 -0.96 -9.64 -15.17
N LYS A 107 -0.30 -10.65 -14.59
CA LYS A 107 0.26 -11.76 -15.34
C LYS A 107 -0.87 -12.66 -15.83
N ILE A 108 -1.12 -12.64 -17.14
CA ILE A 108 -2.00 -13.62 -17.79
C ILE A 108 -1.10 -14.71 -18.39
N ASN A 109 -1.45 -15.98 -18.12
CA ASN A 109 -0.75 -17.16 -18.63
C ASN A 109 -0.73 -17.13 -20.18
N ARG A 110 0.30 -16.51 -20.78
CA ARG A 110 0.78 -16.55 -22.18
C ARG A 110 1.49 -15.27 -22.63
N GLU A 111 1.38 -14.17 -21.89
CA GLU A 111 2.07 -12.94 -22.27
C GLU A 111 3.54 -12.96 -21.82
N LYS A 112 4.46 -12.90 -22.78
CA LYS A 112 5.87 -12.58 -22.52
C LYS A 112 6.11 -11.16 -22.95
N PHE A 113 6.44 -10.31 -21.99
CA PHE A 113 6.80 -8.92 -22.26
C PHE A 113 8.15 -8.84 -22.96
N GLU A 114 8.26 -7.92 -23.90
CA GLU A 114 9.54 -7.64 -24.53
C GLU A 114 10.38 -6.74 -23.61
N ARG A 115 11.70 -6.98 -23.53
CA ARG A 115 12.64 -6.21 -22.69
C ARG A 115 12.59 -4.69 -22.95
N LYS A 116 12.13 -4.27 -24.14
CA LYS A 116 11.94 -2.86 -24.53
C LYS A 116 10.88 -2.13 -23.70
N GLU A 117 9.97 -2.86 -23.06
CA GLU A 117 8.86 -2.26 -22.30
C GLU A 117 9.30 -1.76 -20.92
N LYS A 118 10.57 -2.00 -20.51
CA LYS A 118 11.16 -1.50 -19.25
C LYS A 118 10.24 -1.76 -18.04
N LEU A 119 9.57 -2.92 -18.00
CA LEU A 119 8.75 -3.37 -16.88
C LEU A 119 9.58 -4.29 -15.96
N ILE A 120 9.33 -4.19 -14.67
CA ILE A 120 9.85 -5.06 -13.62
C ILE A 120 8.87 -6.22 -13.47
N GLU A 121 9.36 -7.44 -13.66
CA GLU A 121 8.57 -8.65 -13.49
C GLU A 121 8.56 -9.09 -12.01
N THR A 122 7.37 -9.27 -11.43
CA THR A 122 7.18 -9.85 -10.07
C THR A 122 6.54 -11.22 -10.18
N GLU A 123 6.22 -11.88 -9.05
CA GLU A 123 5.47 -13.14 -9.08
C GLU A 123 4.04 -12.95 -9.61
N GLU A 124 3.40 -11.81 -9.30
CA GLU A 124 1.96 -11.59 -9.50
C GLU A 124 1.64 -10.74 -10.75
N TRP A 125 2.53 -9.81 -11.12
CA TRP A 125 2.28 -8.84 -12.18
C TRP A 125 3.58 -8.28 -12.78
N TYR A 126 3.43 -7.45 -13.79
CA TYR A 126 4.46 -6.57 -14.29
C TYR A 126 4.24 -5.16 -13.73
N PHE A 127 5.32 -4.52 -13.32
CA PHE A 127 5.29 -3.18 -12.73
C PHE A 127 6.16 -2.22 -13.53
N GLY A 128 5.69 -0.98 -13.71
CA GLY A 128 6.35 0.01 -14.54
C GLY A 128 6.30 1.41 -13.98
N PHE A 129 7.35 2.17 -14.24
CA PHE A 129 7.39 3.60 -14.00
C PHE A 129 7.26 4.39 -15.29
N GLY A 130 6.91 5.67 -15.15
CA GLY A 130 6.88 6.64 -16.24
C GLY A 130 5.55 6.62 -16.99
N ASN A 131 5.37 7.62 -17.84
CA ASN A 131 4.11 7.78 -18.56
C ASN A 131 3.93 6.63 -19.55
N ARG A 132 2.91 5.81 -19.29
CA ARG A 132 2.56 4.64 -20.08
C ARG A 132 1.14 4.72 -20.62
N SER A 133 0.99 4.17 -21.82
CA SER A 133 -0.29 3.85 -22.46
C SER A 133 -1.13 2.87 -21.62
N MET A 134 -2.38 2.63 -22.03
CA MET A 134 -3.26 1.67 -21.36
C MET A 134 -2.73 0.23 -21.34
N PHE A 135 -1.87 -0.13 -22.30
CA PHE A 135 -1.32 -1.49 -22.40
C PHE A 135 0.06 -1.64 -21.72
N GLY A 136 0.60 -0.56 -21.15
CA GLY A 136 1.90 -0.56 -20.45
C GLY A 136 3.09 -0.12 -21.30
N LEU A 137 2.88 0.22 -22.58
CA LEU A 137 3.93 0.78 -23.44
C LEU A 137 4.33 2.17 -22.94
N LEU A 138 5.64 2.43 -22.89
CA LEU A 138 6.19 3.72 -22.46
C LEU A 138 6.02 4.77 -23.58
N ASP A 139 5.41 5.91 -23.25
CA ASP A 139 5.01 6.93 -24.24
C ASP A 139 6.17 7.82 -24.71
N SER A 140 7.32 7.79 -24.03
CA SER A 140 8.54 8.48 -24.49
C SER A 140 9.81 7.81 -23.97
N ASP A 141 10.81 7.64 -24.83
CA ASP A 141 12.18 7.17 -24.51
C ASP A 141 13.03 8.20 -23.73
N SER A 142 12.40 9.05 -22.91
CA SER A 142 13.15 9.97 -22.04
C SER A 142 14.03 9.12 -21.11
N ASP A 143 15.34 9.12 -21.39
CA ASP A 143 16.37 8.25 -20.81
C ASP A 143 16.73 8.56 -19.34
N GLU A 144 15.93 9.39 -18.66
CA GLU A 144 16.18 9.65 -17.25
C GLU A 144 15.35 8.69 -16.38
N PRO A 145 15.95 8.06 -15.35
CA PRO A 145 15.16 7.39 -14.35
C PRO A 145 14.25 8.47 -13.75
N VAL A 146 12.93 8.38 -14.00
CA VAL A 146 11.91 9.33 -13.54
C VAL A 146 11.76 9.33 -12.01
N PHE A 147 12.77 8.85 -11.27
CA PHE A 147 12.66 8.46 -9.89
C PHE A 147 13.84 8.98 -9.08
N SER A 148 13.59 10.09 -8.37
CA SER A 148 14.43 10.57 -7.26
C SER A 148 13.63 10.64 -5.96
N MET A 149 12.69 9.71 -5.74
CA MET A 149 12.30 9.37 -4.37
C MET A 149 13.47 8.53 -3.85
N GLU A 150 14.45 9.19 -3.21
CA GLU A 150 15.79 8.67 -2.87
C GLU A 150 15.81 7.28 -2.18
N GLU A 151 14.66 6.78 -1.72
CA GLU A 151 14.56 5.59 -0.87
C GLU A 151 13.52 4.54 -1.33
N PHE A 152 12.75 4.76 -2.42
CA PHE A 152 11.78 3.75 -2.86
C PHE A 152 12.37 2.78 -3.89
N THR A 153 12.30 1.49 -3.55
CA THR A 153 12.75 0.37 -4.38
C THR A 153 11.58 -0.54 -4.71
N TYR A 154 11.58 -1.10 -5.93
CA TYR A 154 10.59 -2.07 -6.37
C TYR A 154 11.26 -3.31 -6.99
N PRO A 155 10.82 -4.55 -6.69
CA PRO A 155 9.76 -4.92 -5.73
C PRO A 155 10.05 -4.41 -4.32
N ILE A 156 9.00 -4.23 -3.52
CA ILE A 156 9.14 -3.69 -2.16
C ILE A 156 10.10 -4.58 -1.37
N SER A 157 11.16 -3.96 -0.86
CA SER A 157 12.15 -4.60 0.00
C SER A 157 12.33 -3.84 1.31
N PHE A 158 12.93 -4.50 2.29
CA PHE A 158 13.15 -3.96 3.63
C PHE A 158 14.63 -3.80 3.91
N ASN A 159 15.00 -2.63 4.42
CA ASN A 159 16.36 -2.37 4.88
C ASN A 159 16.59 -2.99 6.27
N ASP A 160 17.87 -3.07 6.64
CA ASP A 160 18.34 -3.55 7.93
C ASP A 160 17.59 -2.98 9.14
N SER A 161 17.26 -1.69 9.11
CA SER A 161 16.61 -1.01 10.24
C SER A 161 15.16 -1.46 10.38
N GLU A 162 14.45 -1.60 9.25
CA GLU A 162 13.07 -2.10 9.19
C GLU A 162 13.00 -3.52 9.75
N VAL A 163 13.87 -4.41 9.26
CA VAL A 163 13.94 -5.82 9.72
C VAL A 163 14.31 -5.91 11.20
N LYS A 164 15.31 -5.13 11.66
CA LYS A 164 15.71 -5.11 13.08
C LYS A 164 14.58 -4.61 13.98
N ALA A 165 13.84 -3.58 13.57
CA ALA A 165 12.72 -3.06 14.33
C ALA A 165 11.58 -4.09 14.46
N TYR A 166 11.26 -4.78 13.36
CA TYR A 166 10.28 -5.88 13.38
C TYR A 166 10.75 -7.04 14.26
N ASN A 167 11.96 -7.57 14.07
CA ASN A 167 12.45 -8.71 14.86
C ASN A 167 12.55 -8.35 16.36
N LEU A 168 12.91 -7.11 16.71
CA LEU A 168 12.88 -6.63 18.09
C LEU A 168 11.46 -6.67 18.68
N LEU A 169 10.45 -6.33 17.89
CA LEU A 169 9.05 -6.44 18.29
C LEU A 169 8.66 -7.91 18.54
N ILE A 170 8.91 -8.78 17.57
CA ILE A 170 8.56 -10.21 17.63
C ILE A 170 9.25 -10.93 18.79
N LYS A 171 10.48 -10.55 19.12
CA LYS A 171 11.20 -11.13 20.25
C LYS A 171 10.56 -10.84 21.61
N ASN A 172 9.85 -9.71 21.73
CA ASN A 172 9.22 -9.29 22.98
C ASN A 172 7.74 -9.64 23.06
N ILE A 173 7.12 -10.08 21.96
CA ILE A 173 5.72 -10.45 21.94
C ILE A 173 5.51 -11.78 22.68
N ASP A 174 4.43 -11.87 23.43
CA ASP A 174 4.03 -13.11 24.08
C ASP A 174 3.20 -13.94 23.10
N HIS A 175 3.85 -14.94 22.49
CA HIS A 175 3.22 -15.82 21.48
C HIS A 175 2.09 -16.68 22.07
N GLN A 176 1.97 -16.80 23.40
CA GLN A 176 0.85 -17.50 24.03
C GLN A 176 -0.44 -16.65 24.09
N LYS A 177 -0.34 -15.35 23.78
CA LYS A 177 -1.45 -14.38 23.86
C LYS A 177 -2.05 -14.07 22.47
N ILE A 178 -2.48 -15.10 21.77
CA ILE A 178 -3.22 -14.97 20.50
C ILE A 178 -4.59 -14.30 20.76
N GLY A 179 -4.98 -13.39 19.88
CA GLY A 179 -6.23 -12.63 19.97
C GLY A 179 -6.26 -11.55 21.06
N ILE A 180 -5.16 -11.34 21.79
CA ILE A 180 -5.09 -10.39 22.92
C ILE A 180 -4.21 -9.21 22.53
N LYS A 181 -4.69 -7.99 22.77
CA LYS A 181 -3.91 -6.75 22.62
C LYS A 181 -2.68 -6.75 23.53
N GLN A 182 -1.51 -6.67 22.91
CA GLN A 182 -0.21 -6.51 23.54
C GLN A 182 0.35 -5.15 23.20
N TYR A 183 1.03 -4.50 24.16
CA TYR A 183 1.40 -3.10 24.03
C TYR A 183 2.93 -2.94 24.05
N PRO A 184 3.58 -2.60 22.91
CA PRO A 184 5.03 -2.59 22.83
C PRO A 184 5.73 -1.63 23.80
N TYR A 185 5.05 -0.57 24.25
CA TYR A 185 5.60 0.35 25.25
C TYR A 185 5.90 -0.34 26.59
N LYS A 186 5.19 -1.43 26.93
CA LYS A 186 5.40 -2.19 28.18
C LYS A 186 6.72 -2.96 28.17
N TRP A 187 7.30 -3.17 26.99
CA TRP A 187 8.59 -3.83 26.80
C TRP A 187 9.76 -2.83 26.76
N GLY A 188 9.51 -1.55 27.06
CA GLY A 188 10.52 -0.49 27.00
C GLY A 188 10.87 -0.05 25.58
N LEU A 189 10.10 -0.47 24.56
CA LEU A 189 10.34 -0.11 23.17
C LEU A 189 9.88 1.31 22.87
N ASN A 190 10.66 2.03 22.04
CA ASN A 190 10.25 3.32 21.49
C ASN A 190 9.22 3.09 20.39
N VAL A 191 7.94 3.19 20.75
CA VAL A 191 6.80 2.92 19.87
C VAL A 191 6.74 3.79 18.63
N VAL A 192 7.08 5.08 18.72
CA VAL A 192 7.08 5.97 17.54
C VAL A 192 8.10 5.49 16.53
N LYS A 193 9.34 5.31 16.99
CA LYS A 193 10.42 4.84 16.13
C LYS A 193 10.08 3.47 15.54
N LEU A 194 9.58 2.56 16.38
CA LEU A 194 9.23 1.22 15.96
C LEU A 194 8.11 1.24 14.92
N HIS A 195 7.03 1.99 15.17
CA HIS A 195 5.93 2.11 14.22
C HIS A 195 6.41 2.66 12.89
N HIS A 196 7.16 3.77 12.86
CA HIS A 196 7.67 4.32 11.60
C HIS A 196 8.62 3.38 10.87
N THR A 197 9.46 2.65 11.60
CA THR A 197 10.49 1.80 10.98
C THR A 197 9.97 0.42 10.59
N ALA A 198 9.04 -0.19 11.32
CA ALA A 198 8.55 -1.54 11.03
C ALA A 198 7.20 -1.55 10.27
N ARG A 199 6.65 -0.37 9.94
CA ARG A 199 5.27 -0.22 9.46
C ARG A 199 4.93 -1.08 8.25
N ALA A 200 5.76 -1.01 7.22
CA ALA A 200 5.54 -1.72 5.98
C ALA A 200 5.53 -3.24 6.21
N ILE A 201 6.39 -3.76 7.09
CA ILE A 201 6.40 -5.18 7.48
C ILE A 201 5.13 -5.53 8.25
N LEU A 202 4.72 -4.70 9.22
CA LEU A 202 3.48 -4.91 9.99
C LEU A 202 2.24 -4.92 9.07
N LEU A 203 2.21 -4.08 8.04
CA LEU A 203 1.15 -4.09 7.03
C LEU A 203 1.09 -5.40 6.25
N ILE A 204 2.23 -5.90 5.74
CA ILE A 204 2.27 -7.20 5.07
C ILE A 204 1.74 -8.29 5.99
N LYS A 205 2.22 -8.32 7.24
CA LYS A 205 1.79 -9.32 8.23
C LYS A 205 0.31 -9.23 8.57
N SER A 206 -0.27 -8.04 8.51
CA SER A 206 -1.71 -7.84 8.65
C SER A 206 -2.51 -8.30 7.44
N PHE A 207 -2.03 -8.03 6.23
CA PHE A 207 -2.64 -8.57 5.00
C PHE A 207 -2.59 -10.09 4.92
N GLU A 208 -1.54 -10.69 5.47
CA GLU A 208 -1.41 -12.14 5.61
C GLU A 208 -2.29 -12.70 6.74
N ASN A 209 -2.99 -11.87 7.52
CA ASN A 209 -3.75 -12.29 8.71
C ASN A 209 -2.84 -13.03 9.73
N GLU A 210 -1.61 -12.55 9.90
CA GLU A 210 -0.69 -13.03 10.93
C GLU A 210 -0.82 -12.24 12.23
N LEU A 211 -1.07 -10.94 12.10
CA LEU A 211 -1.27 -10.02 13.21
C LEU A 211 -2.19 -8.88 12.81
N ASP A 212 -2.79 -8.23 13.78
CA ASP A 212 -3.33 -6.89 13.65
C ASP A 212 -2.51 -5.94 14.51
N PHE A 213 -2.42 -4.68 14.10
CA PHE A 213 -1.77 -3.65 14.90
C PHE A 213 -2.59 -2.38 14.82
N GLY A 214 -2.43 -1.52 15.82
CA GLY A 214 -3.16 -0.26 15.84
C GLY A 214 -2.90 0.62 17.02
N PHE A 215 -3.74 1.63 17.19
CA PHE A 215 -3.68 2.55 18.31
C PHE A 215 -5.04 2.60 19.00
N ASP A 216 -5.05 2.37 20.30
CA ASP A 216 -6.23 2.68 21.11
C ASP A 216 -6.51 4.20 21.05
N GLU A 217 -7.79 4.56 20.98
CA GLU A 217 -8.21 5.95 21.02
C GLU A 217 -7.62 6.68 22.25
N HIS A 218 -7.15 7.90 21.99
CA HIS A 218 -6.67 8.80 23.02
C HIS A 218 -7.01 10.23 22.63
N PHE A 219 -7.72 10.91 23.52
CA PHE A 219 -8.12 12.29 23.31
C PHE A 219 -7.31 13.22 24.21
N ASP A 220 -6.91 14.37 23.69
CA ASP A 220 -6.34 15.44 24.51
C ASP A 220 -7.43 16.10 25.38
N LYS A 221 -7.01 17.09 26.18
CA LYS A 221 -7.92 17.86 27.04
C LYS A 221 -9.00 18.61 26.26
N ASN A 222 -8.83 18.78 24.95
CA ASN A 222 -9.76 19.48 24.07
C ASN A 222 -10.67 18.49 23.30
N GLY A 223 -10.58 17.19 23.58
CA GLY A 223 -11.37 16.16 22.89
C GLY A 223 -10.86 15.84 21.47
N SER A 224 -9.67 16.30 21.10
CA SER A 224 -9.05 15.96 19.81
C SER A 224 -8.32 14.62 19.93
N SER A 225 -8.46 13.74 18.94
CA SER A 225 -7.70 12.49 18.90
C SER A 225 -6.21 12.80 18.74
N VAL A 226 -5.36 12.24 19.60
CA VAL A 226 -3.92 12.47 19.61
C VAL A 226 -3.17 11.14 19.69
N PHE A 227 -2.15 11.03 18.85
CA PHE A 227 -1.23 9.91 18.88
C PHE A 227 -0.54 9.78 20.25
N ASN A 228 -0.56 8.57 20.83
CA ASN A 228 0.09 8.31 22.10
C ASN A 228 0.92 7.04 22.04
N ASN A 229 2.21 7.16 22.38
CA ASN A 229 3.17 6.06 22.35
C ASN A 229 2.76 4.87 23.23
N LYS A 230 1.91 5.07 24.24
CA LYS A 230 1.42 4.00 25.12
C LYS A 230 0.19 3.28 24.57
N LYS A 231 -0.32 3.71 23.42
CA LYS A 231 -1.59 3.24 22.86
C LYS A 231 -1.42 2.33 21.66
N MET A 232 -0.20 2.22 21.11
CA MET A 232 0.05 1.19 20.10
C MET A 232 -0.19 -0.19 20.69
N TYR A 233 -0.99 -0.99 20.00
CA TYR A 233 -1.22 -2.39 20.30
C TYR A 233 -0.86 -3.26 19.10
N ILE A 234 -0.62 -4.53 19.40
CA ILE A 234 -0.52 -5.62 18.43
C ILE A 234 -1.36 -6.77 18.95
N VAL A 235 -2.08 -7.43 18.06
CA VAL A 235 -2.88 -8.62 18.30
C VAL A 235 -2.33 -9.71 17.40
N LEU A 236 -1.89 -10.82 17.97
CA LEU A 236 -1.46 -11.97 17.17
C LEU A 236 -2.67 -12.76 16.70
N ASN A 237 -2.73 -13.09 15.42
CA ASN A 237 -3.74 -14.01 14.88
C ASN A 237 -3.16 -15.43 14.76
N ARG A 238 -1.83 -15.55 14.73
CA ARG A 238 -1.06 -16.79 14.80
C ARG A 238 0.35 -16.53 15.32
N GLU A 239 1.11 -17.60 15.58
CA GLU A 239 2.53 -17.47 15.92
C GLU A 239 3.31 -16.83 14.76
N LEU A 240 4.19 -15.89 15.11
CA LEU A 240 5.01 -15.15 14.15
C LEU A 240 6.44 -15.67 14.18
N SER A 241 7.05 -15.76 13.01
CA SER A 241 8.49 -15.98 12.88
C SER A 241 9.24 -14.65 12.72
N GLU A 242 10.47 -14.61 13.22
CA GLU A 242 11.44 -13.59 12.82
C GLU A 242 11.66 -13.65 11.31
N ILE A 243 11.93 -12.49 10.71
CA ILE A 243 12.37 -12.43 9.31
C ILE A 243 13.87 -12.67 9.31
N ASN A 244 14.28 -13.79 8.70
CA ASN A 244 15.67 -14.01 8.33
C ASN A 244 15.98 -13.12 7.13
N HIS A 245 17.11 -12.41 7.16
CA HIS A 245 17.58 -11.66 6.00
C HIS A 245 17.61 -12.55 4.74
N PRO A 246 17.10 -12.09 3.59
CA PRO A 246 17.73 -12.36 2.31
C PRO A 246 19.03 -11.55 2.16
#